data_AF-A0A6V7K9B7-F1
#
_entry.id   AF-A0A6V7K9B7-F1
#
_cell.length_a   1.000
_cell.length_b   1.000
_cell.length_c   1.000
_cell.angle_alpha   90.00
_cell.angle_beta   90.00
_cell.angle_gamma   90.00
#
_symmetry.space_group_name_H-M   'P 1'
#
loop_
_entity.id
_entity.type
_entity.pdbx_description
1 polymer ?
#
loop_
_entity_poly.entity_id
_entity_poly.type
_entity_poly.pdbx_seq_one_letter_code
_entity_poly.pdbx_strand_id
1 'polypeptide(L)' 'GQQNCDVGQVWCCGSSGNLMAACGMRKLTNSPEQPVGTARYGSYPWQVALLTLDNMYIGSGALIAPNMVLTVAHKVQPY' A
#
# COMPACT_ATOMS: atom_id res chain seq x y z
N GLY A 1 0.40 -15.85 24.53
CA GLY A 1 1.73 -15.23 24.41
C GLY A 1 1.59 -13.98 23.58
N GLN A 2 2.12 -12.85 24.07
CA GLN A 2 2.10 -11.55 23.39
C GLN A 2 2.86 -11.66 22.06
N GLN A 3 2.19 -11.40 20.95
CA GLN A 3 2.85 -11.28 19.64
C GLN A 3 3.34 -9.85 19.49
N ASN A 4 4.61 -9.61 19.79
CA ASN A 4 5.26 -8.34 19.51
C ASN A 4 5.56 -8.31 18.01
N CYS A 5 4.95 -7.37 17.28
CA CYS A 5 5.37 -7.08 15.90
C CYS A 5 6.69 -6.28 15.94
N ASP A 6 7.49 -6.33 14.87
CA ASP A 6 8.71 -5.52 14.78
C ASP A 6 8.39 -4.02 14.87
N VAL A 7 9.40 -3.19 15.18
CA VAL A 7 9.23 -1.74 15.28
C VAL A 7 8.62 -1.18 13.99
N GLY A 8 7.47 -0.51 14.14
CA GLY A 8 6.71 0.07 13.01
C GLY A 8 5.63 -0.84 12.43
N GLN A 9 5.48 -2.08 12.91
CA GLN A 9 4.41 -2.99 12.50
C GLN A 9 3.26 -2.99 13.51
N VAL A 10 2.03 -3.21 13.02
CA VAL A 10 0.82 -3.35 13.84
C VAL A 10 0.15 -4.67 13.55
N TRP A 11 -0.32 -5.36 14.59
CA TRP A 11 -1.06 -6.62 14.46
C TRP A 11 -2.42 -6.37 13.81
N CYS A 12 -2.70 -7.05 12.70
CA CYS A 12 -4.01 -7.05 12.06
C CYS A 12 -4.83 -8.26 12.56
N CYS A 13 -5.90 -8.03 13.33
CA CYS A 13 -6.74 -9.10 13.86
C CYS A 13 -7.56 -9.83 12.78
N GLY A 14 -7.38 -11.16 12.71
CA GLY A 14 -8.40 -12.18 12.96
C GLY A 14 -9.69 -12.16 12.13
N SER A 15 -9.83 -13.19 11.30
CA SER A 15 -10.90 -13.45 10.33
C SER A 15 -10.80 -12.56 9.10
N SER A 16 -10.55 -13.22 7.96
CA SER A 16 -10.73 -12.73 6.61
C SER A 16 -12.20 -12.33 6.38
N GLY A 17 -12.64 -11.26 7.06
CA GLY A 17 -13.86 -10.55 6.72
C GLY A 17 -13.70 -10.19 5.26
N ASN A 18 -14.59 -10.76 4.43
CA ASN A 18 -14.62 -10.61 2.99
C ASN A 18 -14.06 -9.24 2.61
N LEU A 19 -12.84 -9.23 2.07
CA LEU A 19 -12.31 -8.08 1.35
C LEU A 19 -13.25 -7.96 0.15
N MET A 20 -14.40 -7.32 0.35
CA MET A 20 -15.23 -6.89 -0.76
C MET A 20 -14.26 -6.10 -1.63
N ALA A 21 -13.99 -6.63 -2.82
CA ALA A 21 -13.05 -6.05 -3.78
C ALA A 21 -13.67 -4.78 -4.36
N ALA A 22 -13.98 -3.83 -3.49
CA ALA A 22 -14.50 -2.53 -3.77
C ALA A 22 -13.32 -1.59 -4.01
N CYS A 23 -13.34 -0.89 -5.13
CA CYS A 23 -12.34 0.11 -5.45
C CYS A 23 -12.48 1.35 -4.55
N GLY A 24 -11.41 2.12 -4.39
CA GLY A 24 -11.43 3.43 -3.72
C GLY A 24 -11.65 3.41 -2.19
N MET A 25 -11.79 2.24 -1.58
CA MET A 25 -11.99 2.13 -0.13
C MET A 25 -10.66 2.27 0.63
N ARG A 26 -10.52 3.38 1.37
CA ARG A 26 -9.40 3.58 2.30
C ARG A 26 -9.53 2.62 3.48
N LYS A 27 -8.43 2.00 3.89
CA LYS A 27 -8.40 1.27 5.16
C LYS A 27 -8.07 2.22 6.29
N LEU A 28 -9.08 2.64 7.03
CA LEU A 28 -8.87 3.33 8.30
C LEU A 28 -8.41 2.27 9.30
N THR A 29 -7.09 2.17 9.47
CA THR A 29 -6.51 1.31 10.51
C THR A 29 -6.72 1.96 11.88
N ASN A 30 -6.46 1.24 12.96
CA ASN A 30 -6.31 1.82 14.31
C ASN A 30 -4.83 2.17 14.58
N SER A 31 -4.03 2.42 13.54
CA SER A 31 -2.61 2.75 13.71
C SER A 31 -2.45 4.11 14.39
N PRO A 32 -1.33 4.35 15.08
CA PRO A 32 -0.99 5.66 15.62
C PRO A 32 -1.09 6.76 14.56
N GLU A 33 -1.39 7.97 14.99
CA GLU A 33 -1.30 9.16 14.14
C GLU A 33 0.14 9.31 13.62
N GLN A 34 0.27 9.67 12.35
CA GLN A 34 1.56 9.82 11.70
C GLN A 34 1.92 11.31 11.60
N PRO A 35 3.21 11.66 11.56
CA PRO A 35 3.62 13.05 11.31
C PRO A 35 2.95 13.63 10.06
N VAL A 36 2.76 14.95 10.05
CA VAL A 36 2.20 15.66 8.89
C VAL A 36 2.98 15.29 7.62
N GLY A 37 2.27 14.96 6.55
CA GLY A 37 2.85 14.50 5.29
C GLY A 37 3.06 12.99 5.20
N THR A 38 2.83 12.23 6.27
CA THR A 38 2.96 10.77 6.29
C THR A 38 1.59 10.10 6.34
N ALA A 39 1.36 9.14 5.44
CA ALA A 39 0.13 8.35 5.44
C ALA A 39 0.15 7.28 6.55
N ARG A 40 -1.01 7.02 7.15
CA ARG A 40 -1.18 5.87 8.06
C ARG A 40 -0.96 4.57 7.29
N TYR A 41 -0.37 3.58 7.95
CA TYR A 41 -0.11 2.28 7.35
C TYR A 41 -1.39 1.67 6.77
N GLY A 42 -1.31 1.23 5.51
CA GLY A 42 -2.41 0.59 4.78
C GLY A 42 -3.54 1.52 4.32
N SER A 43 -3.49 2.82 4.61
CA SER A 43 -4.62 3.74 4.36
C SER A 43 -4.99 3.92 2.89
N TYR A 44 -4.06 3.66 1.97
CA TYR A 44 -4.24 3.71 0.53
C TYR A 44 -3.86 2.37 -0.12
N PRO A 45 -4.73 1.35 -0.07
CA PRO A 45 -4.37 -0.01 -0.50
C PRO A 45 -3.99 -0.14 -1.97
N TRP A 46 -4.39 0.83 -2.81
CA TRP A 46 -4.05 0.87 -4.23
C TRP A 46 -2.68 1.50 -4.52
N GLN A 47 -1.98 2.04 -3.52
CA GLN A 47 -0.65 2.64 -3.73
C GLN A 47 0.36 1.55 -4.11
N VAL A 48 0.97 1.68 -5.29
CA VAL A 48 1.99 0.75 -5.81
C VAL A 48 3.32 1.47 -5.91
N ALA A 49 4.39 0.84 -5.43
CA ALA A 49 5.76 1.24 -5.72
C ALA A 49 6.25 0.50 -6.97
N LEU A 50 6.78 1.25 -7.95
CA LEU A 50 7.45 0.69 -9.12
C LEU A 50 8.94 0.58 -8.79
N LEU A 51 9.44 -0.64 -8.85
CA LEU A 51 10.83 -0.98 -8.54
C LEU A 51 11.51 -1.59 -9.77
N THR A 52 12.83 -1.41 -9.88
CA THR A 52 13.65 -2.26 -10.75
C THR A 52 13.75 -3.68 -10.18
N LEU A 53 14.27 -4.63 -10.96
CA LEU A 53 14.55 -5.99 -10.47
C LEU A 53 15.57 -6.00 -9.30
N ASP A 54 16.40 -4.96 -9.21
CA ASP A 54 17.33 -4.74 -8.09
C ASP A 54 16.70 -3.98 -6.91
N ASN A 55 15.37 -3.90 -6.85
CA ASN A 55 14.58 -3.21 -5.82
C ASN A 55 14.80 -1.68 -5.75
N MET A 56 15.28 -1.03 -6.81
CA MET A 56 15.43 0.43 -6.82
C MET A 56 14.11 1.12 -7.17
N TYR A 57 13.72 2.13 -6.37
CA TYR A 57 12.52 2.91 -6.63
C TYR A 57 12.66 3.79 -7.88
N ILE A 58 11.72 3.64 -8.82
CA ILE A 58 11.67 4.43 -10.06
C ILE A 58 10.42 5.30 -10.16
N GLY A 59 9.37 4.97 -9.40
CA GLY A 59 8.11 5.71 -9.41
C GLY A 59 6.99 4.97 -8.70
N SER A 60 5.77 5.40 -8.94
CA SER A 60 4.58 4.81 -8.33
C SER A 60 3.42 4.71 -9.31
N GLY A 61 2.36 4.05 -8.87
CA GLY A 61 1.10 3.93 -9.61
C GLY A 61 -0.07 3.58 -8.70
N ALA A 62 -1.23 3.37 -9.31
CA ALA A 62 -2.45 2.95 -8.63
C ALA A 62 -2.92 1.60 -9.16
N LEU A 63 -3.19 0.65 -8.26
CA LEU A 63 -3.85 -0.62 -8.60
C LEU A 63 -5.33 -0.36 -8.93
N ILE A 64 -5.71 -0.52 -10.19
CA ILE A 64 -7.07 -0.24 -10.68
C ILE A 64 -7.88 -1.51 -10.99
N ALA A 65 -7.20 -2.64 -11.14
CA ALA A 65 -7.76 -3.99 -11.19
C ALA A 65 -6.73 -4.97 -10.60
N PRO A 66 -7.09 -6.23 -10.29
CA PRO A 66 -6.20 -7.17 -9.60
C PRO A 66 -4.82 -7.38 -10.22
N ASN A 67 -4.68 -7.14 -11.53
CA ASN A 67 -3.46 -7.31 -12.31
C ASN A 67 -3.12 -6.07 -13.17
N MET A 68 -3.68 -4.90 -12.86
CA MET A 68 -3.51 -3.70 -13.68
C MET A 68 -3.14 -2.48 -12.82
N VAL A 69 -2.00 -1.87 -13.13
CA VAL A 69 -1.49 -0.67 -12.48
C VAL A 69 -1.49 0.49 -13.47
N LEU A 70 -2.14 1.60 -13.09
CA LEU A 70 -2.07 2.86 -13.81
C LEU A 70 -0.87 3.68 -13.32
N THR A 71 -0.05 4.16 -14.25
CA THR A 71 1.07 5.07 -13.98
C THR A 71 1.26 6.05 -15.15
N VAL A 72 2.24 6.93 -15.06
CA VAL A 72 2.60 7.88 -16.12
C VAL A 72 3.59 7.25 -17.11
N ALA A 73 3.46 7.57 -18.40
CA ALA A 73 4.21 6.90 -19.48
C ALA A 73 5.75 6.95 -19.29
N HIS A 74 6.29 8.10 -18.90
CA HIS A 74 7.73 8.29 -18.72
C HIS A 74 8.35 7.50 -17.55
N LYS A 75 7.53 6.79 -16.75
CA LYS A 75 8.02 5.87 -15.71
C LYS A 75 8.28 4.46 -16.23
N VAL A 76 7.75 4.11 -17.40
CA VAL A 76 7.88 2.78 -18.00
C VAL A 76 8.50 2.82 -19.39
N GLN A 77 8.65 3.99 -19.99
CA GLN A 77 9.28 4.18 -21.28
C GLN A 77 10.26 5.37 -21.22
N PRO A 78 11.52 5.19 -21.63
CA PRO A 78 12.43 6.30 -21.95
C PRO A 78 11.83 7.16 -23.08
N TYR A 79 12.14 8.45 -23.08
CA TYR A 79 11.79 9.36 -24.18
C TYR A 79 12.61 9.08 -25.44
#